data_AF-A0A960HNM7-F1
#
_entry.id   AF-A0A960HNM7-F1
#
_cell.length_a   1.000
_cell.length_b   1.000
_cell.length_c   1.000
_cell.angle_alpha   90.00
_cell.angle_beta   90.00
_cell.angle_gamma   90.00
#
_symmetry.space_group_name_H-M   'P 1'
#
loop_
_entity.id
_entity.type
_entity.pdbx_description
1 polymer ?
#
loop_
_entity_poly.entity_id
_entity_poly.type
_entity_poly.pdbx_seq_one_letter_code
_entity_poly.pdbx_strand_id
1 'polypeptide(L)'
;FAAALREVHDDLDLLDELRGDGSLDVPSFKAGNLGAKKNWTCDHKAIQADLRAAGDDLDAVLGDVAQACAHHLAAALRRFTLAGAEERRRAGELAFHDLLVLARSLVSDHPDARDRLHRRYRHLLLDEFQDTDPIQIEIAVRIAAADPTSEEAGTLPWAQVPVRPGHLFFVGDPKQSIYRFRRADISLFLEAADRYGDVGELVHLSTNFRTGAPIIDWVNHAFDALLSEAPDTDVPVPSQPAYVPLHARRDAPPQPEGGPPVAVVGRTEAPQETGAADLRTAEAVQVAAAIARIRAEGWLVGDGRDPDTDEQRWRTAQLGDITVLVPARTSLPFLEDALDDAGIAYRAEASSLVYASRAVRDLVMALRAIDDPTDHLAVVAALRSPMFACGDDDLFR
;
A
#
# COMPACT_ATOMS: atom_id res chain seq x y z
N PHE A 1 -30.26 -30.02 8.36
CA PHE A 1 -29.45 -28.79 8.37
C PHE A 1 -29.91 -27.84 7.25
N ALA A 2 -29.61 -28.08 5.97
CA ALA A 2 -30.05 -27.21 4.87
C ALA A 2 -31.59 -26.96 4.83
N ALA A 3 -32.41 -27.99 5.07
CA ALA A 3 -33.87 -27.82 5.15
C ALA A 3 -34.34 -26.99 6.37
N ALA A 4 -33.56 -26.97 7.47
CA ALA A 4 -33.87 -26.14 8.64
C ALA A 4 -33.50 -24.68 8.38
N LEU A 5 -32.35 -24.43 7.73
CA LEU A 5 -31.93 -23.09 7.32
C LEU A 5 -32.90 -22.43 6.32
N ARG A 6 -33.51 -23.22 5.42
CA ARG A 6 -34.50 -22.72 4.43
C ARG A 6 -35.82 -22.23 5.04
N GLU A 7 -36.14 -22.66 6.27
CA GLU A 7 -37.36 -22.26 6.99
C GLU A 7 -37.13 -21.02 7.87
N VAL A 8 -35.89 -20.54 8.01
CA VAL A 8 -35.55 -19.30 8.71
C VAL A 8 -35.65 -18.14 7.74
N HIS A 9 -36.53 -17.18 8.03
CA HIS A 9 -36.81 -16.04 7.15
C HIS A 9 -36.17 -14.73 7.61
N ASP A 10 -35.60 -14.70 8.82
CA ASP A 10 -34.88 -13.54 9.37
C ASP A 10 -33.36 -13.77 9.30
N ASP A 11 -32.64 -12.78 8.78
CA ASP A 11 -31.21 -12.88 8.52
C ASP A 11 -30.36 -13.00 9.80
N LEU A 12 -30.83 -12.44 10.93
CA LEU A 12 -30.13 -12.52 12.21
C LEU A 12 -30.37 -13.88 12.87
N ASP A 13 -31.60 -14.39 12.82
CA ASP A 13 -31.93 -15.74 13.29
C ASP A 13 -31.18 -16.81 12.47
N LEU A 14 -30.98 -16.56 11.16
CA LEU A 14 -30.22 -17.45 10.29
C LEU A 14 -28.72 -17.46 10.65
N LEU A 15 -28.15 -16.30 11.00
CA LEU A 15 -26.79 -16.19 11.50
C LEU A 15 -26.60 -16.87 12.87
N ASP A 16 -27.59 -16.76 13.77
CA ASP A 16 -27.56 -17.40 15.08
C ASP A 16 -27.67 -18.93 14.95
N GLU A 17 -28.52 -19.43 14.05
CA GLU A 17 -28.62 -20.86 13.73
C GLU A 17 -27.35 -21.41 13.07
N LEU A 18 -26.67 -20.59 12.24
CA LEU A 18 -25.35 -20.93 11.68
C LEU A 18 -24.23 -20.92 12.73
N ARG A 19 -24.35 -20.12 13.79
CA ARG A 19 -23.31 -19.93 14.82
C ARG A 19 -23.22 -21.03 15.87
N GLY A 20 -24.32 -21.73 16.16
CA GLY A 20 -24.37 -22.72 17.25
C GLY A 20 -23.79 -22.17 18.59
N ASP A 21 -22.98 -22.96 19.30
CA ASP A 21 -22.38 -22.65 20.61
C ASP A 21 -21.18 -21.66 20.56
N GLY A 22 -21.07 -20.84 19.51
CA GLY A 22 -20.07 -19.77 19.41
C GLY A 22 -18.84 -20.07 18.55
N SER A 23 -18.85 -21.18 17.80
CA SER A 23 -17.93 -21.43 16.70
C SER A 23 -18.75 -21.84 15.47
N LEU A 24 -18.50 -21.19 14.33
CA LEU A 24 -19.08 -21.56 13.03
C LEU A 24 -18.55 -22.95 12.62
N ASP A 25 -19.13 -24.01 13.19
CA ASP A 25 -18.76 -25.39 12.89
C ASP A 25 -19.52 -25.83 11.64
N VAL A 26 -19.15 -25.21 10.51
CA VAL A 26 -19.78 -25.48 9.21
C VAL A 26 -19.41 -26.90 8.79
N PRO A 27 -20.39 -27.80 8.54
CA PRO A 27 -20.10 -29.17 8.19
C PRO A 27 -19.27 -29.24 6.89
N SER A 28 -18.17 -29.99 6.91
CA SER A 28 -17.33 -30.21 5.73
C SER A 28 -17.96 -31.26 4.82
N PHE A 29 -18.36 -30.85 3.61
CA PHE A 29 -18.86 -31.75 2.56
C PHE A 29 -17.74 -32.22 1.61
N LYS A 30 -16.46 -32.02 1.98
CA LYS A 30 -15.33 -32.50 1.19
C LYS A 30 -15.21 -34.02 1.30
N ALA A 31 -15.62 -34.72 0.25
CA ALA A 31 -15.37 -36.15 0.09
C ALA A 31 -13.89 -36.41 -0.22
N GLY A 32 -13.06 -36.59 0.82
CA GLY A 32 -11.67 -37.05 0.66
C GLY A 32 -11.58 -38.52 0.20
N ASN A 33 -10.35 -39.00 -0.04
CA ASN A 33 -10.06 -40.41 -0.32
C ASN A 33 -10.08 -41.27 0.97
N LEU A 34 -11.16 -41.19 1.75
CA LEU A 34 -11.29 -41.90 3.01
C LEU A 34 -11.85 -43.32 2.78
N GLY A 35 -11.05 -44.33 3.16
CA GLY A 35 -11.43 -45.74 3.09
C GLY A 35 -11.03 -46.48 1.81
N ALA A 36 -11.15 -47.80 1.82
CA ALA A 36 -10.79 -48.67 0.69
C ALA A 36 -12.04 -49.07 -0.11
N LYS A 37 -12.00 -48.96 -1.44
CA LYS A 37 -13.12 -49.27 -2.37
C LYS A 37 -13.79 -50.63 -2.10
N LYS A 38 -13.02 -51.63 -1.68
CA LYS A 38 -13.49 -53.00 -1.37
C LYS A 38 -14.43 -53.10 -0.15
N ASN A 39 -14.44 -52.08 0.72
CA ASN A 39 -15.23 -52.06 1.94
C ASN A 39 -16.62 -51.40 1.74
N TRP A 40 -16.88 -50.82 0.58
CA TRP A 40 -18.15 -50.16 0.26
C TRP A 40 -19.08 -51.14 -0.46
N THR A 41 -20.18 -51.51 0.18
CA THR A 41 -21.23 -52.37 -0.39
C THR A 41 -22.30 -51.61 -1.19
N CYS A 42 -22.15 -50.28 -1.29
CA CYS A 42 -23.07 -49.36 -1.96
C CYS A 42 -22.36 -48.54 -3.05
N ASP A 43 -23.14 -47.77 -3.82
CA ASP A 43 -22.61 -46.86 -4.84
C ASP A 43 -21.98 -45.61 -4.21
N HIS A 44 -20.72 -45.75 -3.82
CA HIS A 44 -19.91 -44.65 -3.26
C HIS A 44 -19.80 -43.43 -4.19
N LYS A 45 -19.94 -43.58 -5.52
CA LYS A 45 -19.90 -42.44 -6.45
C LYS A 45 -21.17 -41.60 -6.34
N ALA A 46 -22.33 -42.24 -6.21
CA ALA A 46 -23.60 -41.54 -5.98
C ALA A 46 -23.53 -40.75 -4.67
N ILE A 47 -23.02 -41.36 -3.59
CA ILE A 47 -22.83 -40.69 -2.30
C ILE A 47 -21.86 -39.49 -2.42
N GLN A 48 -20.77 -39.62 -3.18
CA GLN A 48 -19.86 -38.50 -3.43
C GLN A 48 -20.52 -37.36 -4.21
N ALA A 49 -21.38 -37.66 -5.18
CA ALA A 49 -22.12 -36.67 -5.93
C ALA A 49 -23.15 -35.95 -5.04
N ASP A 50 -23.89 -36.69 -4.22
CA ASP A 50 -24.85 -36.14 -3.27
C ASP A 50 -24.17 -35.24 -2.22
N LEU A 51 -22.99 -35.65 -1.73
CA LEU A 51 -22.18 -34.83 -0.81
C LEU A 51 -21.71 -33.52 -1.47
N ARG A 52 -21.25 -33.56 -2.72
CA ARG A 52 -20.87 -32.34 -3.46
C ARG A 52 -22.06 -31.42 -3.67
N ALA A 53 -23.20 -31.96 -4.13
CA ALA A 53 -24.41 -31.17 -4.33
C ALA A 53 -24.90 -30.51 -3.02
N ALA A 54 -24.80 -31.23 -1.89
CA ALA A 54 -25.11 -30.67 -0.58
C ALA A 54 -24.12 -29.57 -0.13
N GLY A 55 -22.84 -29.71 -0.51
CA GLY A 55 -21.83 -28.67 -0.32
C GLY A 55 -22.11 -27.43 -1.16
N ASP A 56 -22.40 -27.59 -2.45
CA ASP A 56 -22.73 -26.50 -3.36
C ASP A 56 -24.00 -25.75 -2.91
N ASP A 57 -25.03 -26.48 -2.46
CA ASP A 57 -26.26 -25.90 -1.89
C ASP A 57 -25.97 -25.11 -0.60
N LEU A 58 -25.06 -25.59 0.25
CA LEU A 58 -24.66 -24.88 1.47
C LEU A 58 -23.87 -23.62 1.14
N ASP A 59 -22.92 -23.69 0.21
CA ASP A 59 -22.14 -22.53 -0.24
C ASP A 59 -23.06 -21.45 -0.86
N ALA A 60 -24.08 -21.86 -1.62
CA ALA A 60 -25.10 -20.95 -2.14
C ALA A 60 -25.88 -20.25 -1.03
N VAL A 61 -26.38 -20.99 -0.04
CA VAL A 61 -27.08 -20.42 1.12
C VAL A 61 -26.17 -19.47 1.89
N LEU A 62 -24.94 -19.88 2.20
CA LEU A 62 -23.96 -19.03 2.88
C LEU A 62 -23.66 -17.75 2.09
N GLY A 63 -23.58 -17.84 0.76
CA GLY A 63 -23.44 -16.70 -0.14
C GLY A 63 -24.63 -15.73 -0.04
N ASP A 64 -25.85 -16.23 -0.05
CA ASP A 64 -27.08 -15.43 0.09
C ASP A 64 -27.13 -14.72 1.45
N VAL A 65 -26.83 -15.45 2.54
CA VAL A 65 -26.77 -14.86 3.91
C VAL A 65 -25.70 -13.78 3.97
N ALA A 66 -24.49 -14.07 3.47
CA ALA A 66 -23.39 -13.13 3.48
C ALA A 66 -23.73 -11.86 2.69
N GLN A 67 -24.39 -12.00 1.53
CA GLN A 67 -24.83 -10.87 0.71
C GLN A 67 -25.90 -10.03 1.43
N ALA A 68 -26.89 -10.67 2.07
CA ALA A 68 -27.91 -9.98 2.85
C ALA A 68 -27.27 -9.19 4.01
N CYS A 69 -26.39 -9.83 4.77
CA CYS A 69 -25.63 -9.20 5.85
C CYS A 69 -24.78 -8.03 5.34
N ALA A 70 -24.10 -8.21 4.21
CA ALA A 70 -23.30 -7.17 3.58
C ALA A 70 -24.16 -5.97 3.17
N HIS A 71 -25.36 -6.17 2.62
CA HIS A 71 -26.30 -5.10 2.31
C HIS A 71 -26.75 -4.33 3.56
N HIS A 72 -27.12 -5.05 4.63
CA HIS A 72 -27.53 -4.44 5.89
C HIS A 72 -26.39 -3.61 6.51
N LEU A 73 -25.18 -4.17 6.53
CA LEU A 73 -23.99 -3.48 7.01
C LEU A 73 -23.66 -2.26 6.13
N ALA A 74 -23.71 -2.40 4.80
CA ALA A 74 -23.46 -1.29 3.87
C ALA A 74 -24.47 -0.15 4.06
N ALA A 75 -25.74 -0.45 4.29
CA ALA A 75 -26.75 0.56 4.58
C ALA A 75 -26.48 1.30 5.90
N ALA A 76 -26.06 0.58 6.95
CA ALA A 76 -25.68 1.17 8.23
C ALA A 76 -24.41 2.03 8.10
N LEU A 77 -23.36 1.51 7.44
CA LEU A 77 -22.11 2.23 7.17
C LEU A 77 -22.35 3.50 6.34
N ARG A 78 -23.22 3.44 5.32
CA ARG A 78 -23.60 4.62 4.53
C ARG A 78 -24.23 5.70 5.42
N ARG A 79 -25.22 5.33 6.26
CA ARG A 79 -25.87 6.29 7.16
C ARG A 79 -24.86 6.90 8.13
N PHE A 80 -24.01 6.08 8.75
CA PHE A 80 -22.97 6.53 9.67
C PHE A 80 -21.99 7.50 8.98
N THR A 81 -21.51 7.14 7.78
CA THR A 81 -20.54 7.94 7.03
C THR A 81 -21.12 9.30 6.64
N LEU A 82 -22.36 9.33 6.13
CA LEU A 82 -23.03 10.57 5.74
C LEU A 82 -23.32 11.47 6.96
N ALA A 83 -23.78 10.87 8.07
CA ALA A 83 -24.02 11.61 9.30
C ALA A 83 -22.73 12.25 9.84
N GLY A 84 -21.62 11.50 9.85
CA GLY A 84 -20.33 12.02 10.29
C GLY A 84 -19.76 13.12 9.37
N ALA A 85 -19.94 13.00 8.06
CA ALA A 85 -19.54 14.05 7.12
C ALA A 85 -20.33 15.36 7.34
N GLU A 86 -21.64 15.22 7.58
CA GLU A 86 -22.50 16.36 7.85
C GLU A 86 -22.23 17.00 9.22
N GLU A 87 -21.90 16.20 10.25
CA GLU A 87 -21.45 16.72 11.55
C GLU A 87 -20.16 17.54 11.42
N ARG A 88 -19.14 17.01 10.74
CA ARG A 88 -17.90 17.76 10.46
C ARG A 88 -18.19 19.07 9.73
N ARG A 89 -19.05 19.03 8.71
CA ARG A 89 -19.47 20.23 7.99
C ARG A 89 -20.13 21.27 8.89
N ARG A 90 -21.00 20.87 9.82
CA ARG A 90 -21.65 21.78 10.79
C ARG A 90 -20.66 22.38 11.79
N ALA A 91 -19.63 21.62 12.15
CA ALA A 91 -18.52 22.09 12.99
C ALA A 91 -17.52 23.00 12.25
N GLY A 92 -17.64 23.13 10.93
CA GLY A 92 -16.67 23.86 10.11
C GLY A 92 -15.36 23.09 9.87
N GLU A 93 -15.40 21.77 10.02
CA GLU A 93 -14.26 20.87 9.88
C GLU A 93 -14.35 20.06 8.58
N LEU A 94 -13.20 19.67 8.03
CA LEU A 94 -13.09 18.80 6.87
C LEU A 94 -11.92 17.83 7.05
N ALA A 95 -12.15 16.57 6.71
CA ALA A 95 -11.09 15.58 6.52
C ALA A 95 -10.61 15.57 5.07
N PHE A 96 -9.46 14.92 4.80
CA PHE A 96 -8.90 14.81 3.45
C PHE A 96 -9.88 14.22 2.43
N HIS A 97 -10.67 13.22 2.82
CA HIS A 97 -11.65 12.62 1.91
C HIS A 97 -12.82 13.57 1.61
N ASP A 98 -13.23 14.40 2.57
CA ASP A 98 -14.31 15.37 2.36
C ASP A 98 -13.92 16.39 1.28
N LEU A 99 -12.65 16.78 1.23
CA LEU A 99 -12.13 17.68 0.19
C LEU A 99 -12.34 17.11 -1.21
N LEU A 100 -12.08 15.81 -1.41
CA LEU A 100 -12.27 15.14 -2.70
C LEU A 100 -13.76 15.07 -3.07
N VAL A 101 -14.61 14.64 -2.15
CA VAL A 101 -16.05 14.52 -2.38
C VAL A 101 -16.67 15.88 -2.69
N LEU A 102 -16.34 16.91 -1.91
CA LEU A 102 -16.86 18.27 -2.12
C LEU A 102 -16.33 18.90 -3.41
N ALA A 103 -15.06 18.67 -3.76
CA ALA A 103 -14.50 19.14 -5.04
C ALA A 103 -15.21 18.46 -6.22
N ARG A 104 -15.45 17.15 -6.14
CA ARG A 104 -16.21 16.40 -7.14
C ARG A 104 -17.63 16.92 -7.27
N SER A 105 -18.35 17.12 -6.16
CA SER A 105 -19.69 17.72 -6.17
C SER A 105 -19.67 19.12 -6.79
N LEU A 106 -18.70 19.97 -6.44
CA LEU A 106 -18.57 21.30 -7.02
C LEU A 106 -18.48 21.26 -8.56
N VAL A 107 -17.62 20.41 -9.11
CA VAL A 107 -17.46 20.32 -10.58
C VAL A 107 -18.56 19.50 -11.25
N SER A 108 -19.35 18.72 -10.51
CA SER A 108 -20.49 17.97 -11.07
C SER A 108 -21.75 18.84 -11.12
N ASP A 109 -22.06 19.47 -9.99
CA ASP A 109 -23.38 20.07 -9.72
C ASP A 109 -23.46 21.56 -10.11
N HIS A 110 -22.31 22.22 -10.29
CA HIS A 110 -22.24 23.67 -10.59
C HIS A 110 -21.53 23.95 -11.92
N PRO A 111 -22.28 24.04 -13.04
CA PRO A 111 -21.71 24.29 -14.37
C PRO A 111 -20.88 25.58 -14.47
N ASP A 112 -21.24 26.62 -13.72
CA ASP A 112 -20.51 27.89 -13.65
C ASP A 112 -19.14 27.73 -12.96
N ALA A 113 -19.07 26.93 -11.90
CA ALA A 113 -17.83 26.58 -11.24
C ALA A 113 -16.94 25.72 -12.14
N ARG A 114 -17.53 24.71 -12.81
CA ARG A 114 -16.83 23.85 -13.78
C ARG A 114 -16.27 24.67 -14.95
N ASP A 115 -17.06 25.55 -15.58
CA ASP A 115 -16.61 26.43 -16.66
C ASP A 115 -15.51 27.40 -16.22
N ARG A 116 -15.61 27.97 -15.01
CA ARG A 116 -14.55 28.80 -14.44
C ARG A 116 -13.24 28.02 -14.28
N LEU A 117 -13.30 26.80 -13.77
CA LEU A 117 -12.13 25.94 -13.59
C LEU A 117 -11.57 25.48 -14.93
N HIS A 118 -12.42 25.11 -15.89
CA HIS A 118 -12.05 24.74 -17.25
C HIS A 118 -11.26 25.86 -17.95
N ARG A 119 -11.71 27.11 -17.81
CA ARG A 119 -11.01 28.27 -18.40
C ARG A 119 -9.69 28.59 -17.69
N ARG A 120 -9.63 28.34 -16.38
CA ARG A 120 -8.43 28.56 -15.55
C ARG A 120 -7.36 27.51 -15.84
N TYR A 121 -7.74 26.24 -15.89
CA TYR A 121 -6.85 25.10 -16.09
C TYR A 121 -6.98 24.56 -17.51
N ARG A 122 -6.21 25.17 -18.42
CA ARG A 122 -6.20 24.79 -19.85
C ARG A 122 -5.50 23.46 -20.12
N HIS A 123 -4.58 23.08 -19.23
CA HIS A 123 -3.85 21.82 -19.32
C HIS A 123 -3.77 21.24 -17.90
N LEU A 124 -4.30 20.03 -17.73
CA LEU A 124 -4.20 19.25 -16.51
C LEU A 124 -3.20 18.12 -16.74
N LEU A 125 -2.12 18.14 -15.95
CA LEU A 125 -1.08 17.12 -15.96
C LEU A 125 -1.25 16.30 -14.69
N LEU A 126 -1.60 15.03 -14.84
CA LEU A 126 -1.73 14.07 -13.75
C LEU A 126 -0.50 13.17 -13.77
N ASP A 127 0.38 13.37 -12.78
CA ASP A 127 1.54 12.51 -12.53
C ASP A 127 1.16 11.40 -11.53
N GLU A 128 1.94 10.32 -11.51
CA GLU A 128 1.68 9.13 -10.68
C GLU A 128 0.26 8.58 -10.85
N PHE A 129 -0.23 8.57 -12.09
CA PHE A 129 -1.63 8.25 -12.39
C PHE A 129 -2.04 6.83 -11.97
N GLN A 130 -1.08 5.90 -11.85
CA GLN A 130 -1.33 4.56 -11.31
C GLN A 130 -1.82 4.57 -9.85
N ASP A 131 -1.58 5.65 -9.10
CA ASP A 131 -1.99 5.82 -7.70
C ASP A 131 -3.24 6.69 -7.54
N THR A 132 -3.91 7.01 -8.66
CA THR A 132 -5.12 7.85 -8.69
C THR A 132 -6.37 7.07 -8.27
N ASP A 133 -7.27 7.72 -7.53
CA ASP A 133 -8.57 7.16 -7.14
C ASP A 133 -9.71 7.58 -8.11
N PRO A 134 -10.84 6.85 -8.15
CA PRO A 134 -11.95 7.16 -9.07
C PRO A 134 -12.51 8.60 -8.96
N ILE A 135 -12.49 9.21 -7.77
CA ILE A 135 -12.99 10.58 -7.56
C ILE A 135 -12.04 11.60 -8.18
N GLN A 136 -10.73 11.36 -8.10
CA GLN A 136 -9.71 12.27 -8.64
C GLN A 136 -9.77 12.37 -10.17
N ILE A 137 -9.86 11.24 -10.87
CA ILE A 137 -10.01 11.25 -12.34
C ILE A 137 -11.35 11.88 -12.75
N GLU A 138 -12.41 11.60 -11.99
CA GLU A 138 -13.72 12.23 -12.16
C GLU A 138 -13.66 13.76 -12.06
N ILE A 139 -12.87 14.31 -11.14
CA ILE A 139 -12.67 15.76 -11.04
C ILE A 139 -11.93 16.28 -12.27
N ALA A 140 -10.80 15.65 -12.61
CA ALA A 140 -9.94 16.08 -13.70
C ALA A 140 -10.67 16.09 -15.05
N VAL A 141 -11.37 15.00 -15.37
CA VAL A 141 -12.12 14.85 -16.63
C VAL A 141 -13.24 15.87 -16.75
N ARG A 142 -13.98 16.15 -15.67
CA ARG A 142 -15.05 17.16 -15.69
C ARG A 142 -14.51 18.57 -15.88
N ILE A 143 -13.36 18.89 -15.27
CA ILE A 143 -12.68 20.18 -15.55
C ILE A 143 -12.21 20.23 -17.00
N ALA A 144 -11.75 19.11 -17.57
CA ALA A 144 -11.27 19.03 -18.95
C ALA A 144 -12.37 18.86 -20.02
N ALA A 145 -13.65 18.85 -19.62
CA ALA A 145 -14.77 18.56 -20.52
C ALA A 145 -14.78 19.45 -21.78
N ALA A 146 -15.17 18.88 -22.92
CA ALA A 146 -15.22 19.58 -24.21
C ALA A 146 -16.23 20.74 -24.19
N ASP A 147 -17.37 20.52 -23.54
CA ASP A 147 -18.35 21.54 -23.16
C ASP A 147 -18.53 21.50 -21.63
N PRO A 148 -17.89 22.40 -20.86
CA PRO A 148 -18.01 22.41 -19.42
C PRO A 148 -19.38 22.93 -18.94
N THR A 149 -20.24 23.46 -19.81
CA THR A 149 -21.58 23.93 -19.40
C THR A 149 -22.68 22.92 -19.65
N SER A 150 -22.39 21.82 -20.36
CA SER A 150 -23.37 20.78 -20.64
C SER A 150 -23.78 20.00 -19.39
N GLU A 151 -24.98 19.44 -19.43
CA GLU A 151 -25.47 18.52 -18.38
C GLU A 151 -24.64 17.22 -18.36
N GLU A 152 -24.28 16.71 -19.53
CA GLU A 152 -23.46 15.51 -19.71
C GLU A 152 -22.12 15.60 -18.98
N ALA A 153 -21.47 16.78 -19.00
CA ALA A 153 -20.21 17.00 -18.28
C ALA A 153 -20.37 16.90 -16.75
N GLY A 154 -21.58 17.06 -16.21
CA GLY A 154 -21.86 16.89 -14.78
C GLY A 154 -22.29 15.47 -14.40
N THR A 155 -23.00 14.76 -15.27
CA THR A 155 -23.75 13.55 -14.92
C THR A 155 -23.16 12.25 -15.45
N LEU A 156 -22.45 12.27 -16.58
CA LEU A 156 -21.89 11.06 -17.16
C LEU A 156 -20.77 10.47 -16.29
N PRO A 157 -20.55 9.14 -16.35
CA PRO A 157 -19.32 8.53 -15.87
C PRO A 157 -18.12 9.20 -16.52
N TRP A 158 -17.01 9.34 -15.80
CA TRP A 158 -15.81 10.02 -16.33
C TRP A 158 -15.34 9.40 -17.66
N ALA A 159 -15.45 8.07 -17.77
CA ALA A 159 -15.09 7.30 -18.95
C ALA A 159 -16.07 7.50 -20.13
N GLN A 160 -17.00 8.45 -20.06
CA GLN A 160 -17.92 8.81 -21.13
C GLN A 160 -17.97 10.32 -21.40
N VAL A 161 -17.52 11.17 -20.46
CA VAL A 161 -17.45 12.63 -20.63
C VAL A 161 -16.49 13.00 -21.77
N PRO A 162 -16.96 13.68 -22.84
CA PRO A 162 -16.07 14.17 -23.90
C PRO A 162 -15.08 15.19 -23.35
N VAL A 163 -13.79 15.05 -23.68
CA VAL A 163 -12.70 15.91 -23.20
C VAL A 163 -12.21 16.81 -24.33
N ARG A 164 -11.86 18.07 -24.02
CA ARG A 164 -11.26 18.99 -24.99
C ARG A 164 -9.85 18.50 -25.38
N PRO A 165 -9.50 18.38 -26.67
CA PRO A 165 -8.15 17.98 -27.08
C PRO A 165 -7.05 18.83 -26.44
N GLY A 166 -6.02 18.17 -25.91
CA GLY A 166 -4.87 18.81 -25.25
C GLY A 166 -5.12 19.31 -23.82
N HIS A 167 -6.33 19.18 -23.27
CA HIS A 167 -6.61 19.63 -21.89
C HIS A 167 -6.20 18.65 -20.81
N LEU A 168 -5.97 17.38 -21.15
CA LEU A 168 -5.70 16.32 -20.19
C LEU A 168 -4.46 15.53 -20.63
N PHE A 169 -3.54 15.33 -19.70
CA PHE A 169 -2.29 14.61 -19.91
C PHE A 169 -2.02 13.74 -18.68
N PHE A 170 -1.80 12.46 -18.91
CA PHE A 170 -1.54 11.47 -17.86
C PHE A 170 -0.11 10.95 -17.97
N VAL A 171 0.55 10.82 -16.82
CA VAL A 171 1.84 10.17 -16.67
C VAL A 171 1.72 9.17 -15.53
N GLY A 172 2.20 7.96 -15.76
CA GLY A 172 2.25 6.95 -14.72
C GLY A 172 2.89 5.65 -15.22
N ASP A 173 3.19 4.77 -14.27
CA ASP A 173 3.69 3.44 -14.55
C ASP A 173 2.83 2.41 -13.83
N PRO A 174 2.02 1.60 -14.53
CA PRO A 174 1.16 0.61 -13.90
C PRO A 174 1.96 -0.44 -13.11
N LYS A 175 3.24 -0.65 -13.42
CA LYS A 175 4.15 -1.54 -12.66
C LYS A 175 4.50 -1.01 -11.26
N GLN A 176 4.27 0.28 -11.00
CA GLN A 176 4.61 0.97 -9.75
C GLN A 176 3.39 1.21 -8.86
N SER A 177 2.22 0.67 -9.20
CA SER A 177 1.00 0.75 -8.38
C SER A 177 1.16 -0.08 -7.09
N ILE A 178 1.67 0.55 -6.03
CA ILE A 178 1.87 -0.08 -4.70
C ILE A 178 0.85 0.40 -3.65
N TYR A 179 -0.02 1.36 -3.99
CA TYR A 179 -0.99 1.96 -3.07
C TYR A 179 -2.40 1.37 -3.17
N ARG A 180 -2.56 0.08 -3.51
CA ARG A 180 -3.89 -0.59 -3.58
C ARG A 180 -4.70 -0.42 -2.28
N PHE A 181 -4.04 -0.38 -1.12
CA PHE A 181 -4.67 -0.13 0.18
C PHE A 181 -5.29 1.28 0.33
N ARG A 182 -4.92 2.23 -0.54
CA ARG A 182 -5.48 3.59 -0.63
C ARG A 182 -6.50 3.75 -1.76
N ARG A 183 -6.99 2.65 -2.34
CA ARG A 183 -7.92 2.62 -3.48
C ARG A 183 -7.31 3.06 -4.83
N ALA A 184 -5.99 3.06 -4.96
CA ALA A 184 -5.37 3.07 -6.27
C ALA A 184 -5.80 1.81 -7.03
N ASP A 185 -6.28 1.99 -8.26
CA ASP A 185 -6.79 0.90 -9.09
C ASP A 185 -6.14 0.94 -10.46
N ILE A 186 -5.29 -0.07 -10.72
CA ILE A 186 -4.64 -0.26 -12.02
C ILE A 186 -5.65 -0.37 -13.17
N SER A 187 -6.87 -0.84 -12.89
CA SER A 187 -7.95 -0.93 -13.87
C SER A 187 -8.33 0.46 -14.39
N LEU A 188 -8.28 1.50 -13.55
CA LEU A 188 -8.53 2.88 -13.99
C LEU A 188 -7.43 3.37 -14.93
N PHE A 189 -6.17 3.01 -14.67
CA PHE A 189 -5.06 3.32 -15.56
C PHE A 189 -5.30 2.69 -16.93
N LEU A 190 -5.65 1.41 -16.96
CA LEU A 190 -5.92 0.66 -18.20
C LEU A 190 -7.16 1.20 -18.94
N GLU A 191 -8.24 1.52 -18.23
CA GLU A 191 -9.46 2.10 -18.81
C GLU A 191 -9.19 3.48 -19.43
N ALA A 192 -8.38 4.31 -18.77
CA ALA A 192 -7.99 5.60 -19.31
C ALA A 192 -7.04 5.47 -20.50
N ALA A 193 -6.12 4.50 -20.47
CA ALA A 193 -5.23 4.20 -21.60
C ALA A 193 -6.02 3.69 -22.81
N ASP A 194 -7.04 2.85 -22.62
CA ASP A 194 -7.95 2.39 -23.68
C ASP A 194 -8.77 3.56 -24.24
N ARG A 195 -9.39 4.35 -23.36
CA ARG A 195 -10.23 5.49 -23.76
C ARG A 195 -9.47 6.59 -24.51
N TYR A 196 -8.29 6.95 -24.01
CA TYR A 196 -7.54 8.11 -24.50
C TYR A 196 -6.31 7.73 -25.32
N GLY A 197 -5.93 6.46 -25.40
CA GLY A 197 -4.77 6.01 -26.17
C GLY A 197 -4.93 6.12 -27.67
N ASP A 198 -6.15 5.92 -28.18
CA ASP A 198 -6.46 6.02 -29.62
C ASP A 198 -6.83 7.45 -30.05
N VAL A 199 -7.42 8.24 -29.14
CA VAL A 199 -7.84 9.63 -29.40
C VAL A 199 -6.72 10.63 -29.07
N GLY A 200 -5.85 10.27 -28.13
CA GLY A 200 -4.61 10.95 -27.79
C GLY A 200 -3.39 10.21 -28.34
N GLU A 201 -2.19 10.59 -27.87
CA GLU A 201 -0.94 9.90 -28.21
C GLU A 201 -0.48 9.09 -27.00
N LEU A 202 -0.58 7.76 -27.05
CA LEU A 202 0.03 6.89 -26.05
C LEU A 202 1.54 6.81 -26.28
N VAL A 203 2.32 7.39 -25.37
CA VAL A 203 3.79 7.43 -25.47
C VAL A 203 4.41 6.49 -24.44
N HIS A 204 5.23 5.55 -24.92
CA HIS A 204 6.01 4.66 -24.06
C HIS A 204 7.43 5.19 -23.86
N LEU A 205 7.83 5.38 -22.61
CA LEU A 205 9.18 5.80 -22.24
C LEU A 205 9.98 4.60 -21.71
N SER A 206 10.82 4.01 -22.56
CA SER A 206 11.67 2.86 -22.18
C SER A 206 13.11 3.26 -21.81
N THR A 207 13.49 4.52 -22.01
CA THR A 207 14.86 4.99 -21.71
C THR A 207 14.97 5.41 -20.24
N ASN A 208 15.87 4.77 -19.51
CA ASN A 208 16.16 5.07 -18.11
C ASN A 208 17.41 5.94 -17.97
N PHE A 209 17.22 7.17 -17.51
CA PHE A 209 18.30 8.14 -17.28
C PHE A 209 18.81 8.15 -15.82
N ARG A 210 18.21 7.34 -14.93
CA ARG A 210 18.47 7.37 -13.48
C ARG A 210 19.46 6.30 -13.04
N THR A 211 19.52 5.17 -13.72
CA THR A 211 20.20 3.96 -13.28
C THR A 211 21.14 3.44 -14.36
N GLY A 212 22.32 2.97 -13.95
CA GLY A 212 23.33 2.41 -14.86
C GLY A 212 22.94 1.03 -15.42
N ALA A 213 23.53 0.67 -16.57
CA ALA A 213 23.20 -0.55 -17.30
C ALA A 213 23.21 -1.84 -16.47
N PRO A 214 24.23 -2.13 -15.62
CA PRO A 214 24.27 -3.43 -14.92
C PRO A 214 23.08 -3.68 -13.98
N ILE A 215 22.54 -2.64 -13.36
CA ILE A 215 21.35 -2.76 -12.50
C ILE A 215 20.10 -2.92 -13.37
N ILE A 216 19.98 -2.15 -14.46
CA ILE A 216 18.86 -2.27 -15.41
C ILE A 216 18.82 -3.66 -16.04
N ASP A 217 19.95 -4.22 -16.42
CA ASP A 217 20.03 -5.56 -16.99
C ASP A 217 19.56 -6.64 -16.01
N TRP A 218 19.95 -6.51 -14.74
CA TRP A 218 19.48 -7.40 -13.68
C TRP A 218 17.97 -7.26 -13.42
N VAL A 219 17.45 -6.03 -13.36
CA VAL A 219 16.01 -5.76 -13.23
C VAL A 219 15.24 -6.35 -14.41
N ASN A 220 15.70 -6.11 -15.64
CA ASN A 220 15.09 -6.68 -16.85
C ASN A 220 15.06 -8.20 -16.77
N HIS A 221 16.17 -8.85 -16.41
CA HIS A 221 16.24 -10.29 -16.29
C HIS A 221 15.29 -10.86 -15.22
N ALA A 222 15.24 -10.24 -14.03
CA ALA A 222 14.42 -10.72 -12.93
C ALA A 222 12.93 -10.54 -13.19
N PHE A 223 12.51 -9.36 -13.65
CA PHE A 223 11.10 -9.02 -13.80
C PHE A 223 10.48 -9.53 -15.11
N ASP A 224 11.28 -9.80 -16.15
CA ASP A 224 10.80 -10.52 -17.34
C ASP A 224 10.26 -11.91 -16.97
N ALA A 225 10.91 -12.61 -16.03
CA ALA A 225 10.43 -13.88 -15.53
C ALA A 225 9.23 -13.72 -14.57
N LEU A 226 9.33 -12.82 -13.58
CA LEU A 226 8.32 -12.69 -12.51
C LEU A 226 7.00 -12.06 -12.96
N LEU A 227 7.02 -11.15 -13.94
CA LEU A 227 5.81 -10.47 -14.43
C LEU A 227 5.16 -11.20 -15.62
N SER A 228 5.78 -12.29 -16.10
CA SER A 228 5.23 -13.15 -17.15
C SER A 228 4.45 -14.35 -16.61
N GLU A 229 4.44 -14.56 -15.29
CA GLU A 229 3.62 -15.60 -14.67
C GLU A 229 2.12 -15.24 -14.77
N ALA A 230 1.30 -16.21 -15.20
CA ALA A 230 -0.14 -16.02 -15.22
C ALA A 230 -0.64 -15.79 -13.77
N PRO A 231 -1.55 -14.82 -13.53
CA PRO A 231 -2.01 -14.54 -12.18
C PRO A 231 -2.63 -15.79 -11.55
N ASP A 232 -2.20 -16.11 -10.32
CA ASP A 232 -2.70 -17.24 -9.52
C ASP A 232 -4.07 -16.92 -8.88
N THR A 233 -4.96 -16.25 -9.62
CA THR A 233 -6.21 -15.70 -9.05
C THR A 233 -7.39 -15.82 -10.01
N ASP A 234 -8.54 -16.26 -9.50
CA ASP A 234 -9.87 -16.26 -10.14
C ASP A 234 -10.43 -14.85 -10.45
N VAL A 235 -9.58 -13.83 -10.59
CA VAL A 235 -10.01 -12.44 -10.83
C VAL A 235 -10.11 -12.20 -12.35
N PRO A 236 -11.25 -11.70 -12.87
CA PRO A 236 -11.49 -11.58 -14.32
C PRO A 236 -10.65 -10.55 -15.07
N VAL A 237 -9.92 -9.67 -14.37
CA VAL A 237 -9.18 -8.54 -14.96
C VAL A 237 -7.68 -8.82 -14.83
N PRO A 238 -6.88 -8.67 -15.91
CA PRO A 238 -5.43 -8.74 -15.82
C PRO A 238 -4.95 -7.70 -14.82
N SER A 239 -4.54 -8.14 -13.63
CA SER A 239 -4.06 -7.28 -12.55
C SER A 239 -2.63 -6.80 -12.76
N GLN A 240 -2.00 -7.22 -13.86
CA GLN A 240 -0.58 -7.05 -14.10
C GLN A 240 -0.34 -6.71 -15.59
N PRO A 241 0.31 -5.58 -15.89
CA PRO A 241 0.68 -5.22 -17.25
C PRO A 241 1.89 -6.05 -17.71
N ALA A 242 2.01 -6.25 -19.02
CA ALA A 242 3.19 -6.88 -19.59
C ALA A 242 4.47 -6.09 -19.25
N TYR A 243 5.57 -6.80 -19.00
CA TYR A 243 6.85 -6.15 -18.75
C TYR A 243 7.40 -5.50 -20.03
N VAL A 244 7.88 -4.26 -19.89
CA VAL A 244 8.57 -3.54 -20.97
C VAL A 244 10.01 -3.30 -20.52
N PRO A 245 11.00 -3.90 -21.20
CA PRO A 245 12.41 -3.73 -20.86
C PRO A 245 12.86 -2.28 -20.90
N LEU A 246 13.68 -1.89 -19.93
CA LEU A 246 14.28 -0.57 -19.83
C LEU A 246 15.66 -0.54 -20.48
N HIS A 247 16.03 0.61 -21.05
CA HIS A 247 17.33 0.85 -21.67
C HIS A 247 18.08 1.91 -20.86
N ALA A 248 19.18 1.53 -20.23
CA ALA A 248 20.00 2.47 -19.48
C ALA A 248 20.69 3.49 -20.39
N ARG A 249 20.62 4.77 -20.00
CA ARG A 249 21.42 5.85 -20.57
C ARG A 249 22.49 6.38 -19.65
N ARG A 250 22.35 6.13 -18.34
CA ARG A 250 23.33 6.58 -17.35
C ARG A 250 24.56 5.68 -17.40
N ASP A 251 25.74 6.30 -17.34
CA ASP A 251 26.99 5.57 -17.26
C ASP A 251 27.06 4.80 -15.93
N ALA A 252 27.63 3.61 -15.96
CA ALA A 252 27.95 2.84 -14.77
C ALA A 252 29.34 3.24 -14.25
N PRO A 253 29.58 3.19 -12.92
CA PRO A 253 30.89 3.46 -12.39
C PRO A 253 31.93 2.48 -12.99
N PRO A 254 33.17 2.93 -13.23
CA PRO A 254 34.22 2.07 -13.75
C PRO A 254 34.48 0.92 -12.76
N GLN A 255 34.83 -0.25 -13.31
CA GLN A 255 35.14 -1.43 -12.53
C GLN A 255 36.66 -1.61 -12.46
N PRO A 256 37.21 -1.99 -11.28
CA PRO A 256 36.50 -2.47 -10.09
C PRO A 256 36.07 -1.40 -9.07
N GLU A 257 36.36 -0.12 -9.30
CA GLU A 257 36.20 0.97 -8.32
C GLU A 257 34.73 1.26 -7.98
N GLY A 258 33.79 0.85 -8.82
CA GLY A 258 32.34 0.93 -8.58
C GLY A 258 31.79 -0.10 -7.60
N GLY A 259 32.57 -1.13 -7.25
CA GLY A 259 32.06 -2.31 -6.55
C GLY A 259 31.05 -3.11 -7.39
N PRO A 260 30.56 -4.25 -6.87
CA PRO A 260 29.53 -5.03 -7.54
C PRO A 260 28.22 -4.22 -7.67
N PRO A 261 27.67 -4.07 -8.90
CA PRO A 261 26.44 -3.31 -9.11
C PRO A 261 25.20 -3.97 -8.49
N VAL A 262 25.22 -5.30 -8.35
CA VAL A 262 24.20 -6.09 -7.68
C VAL A 262 24.90 -7.15 -6.84
N ALA A 263 24.52 -7.28 -5.56
CA ALA A 263 25.06 -8.26 -4.65
C ALA A 263 23.95 -8.88 -3.78
N VAL A 264 24.07 -10.18 -3.51
CA VAL A 264 23.18 -10.89 -2.57
C VAL A 264 23.96 -11.10 -1.27
N VAL A 265 23.46 -10.51 -0.19
CA VAL A 265 23.94 -10.75 1.18
C VAL A 265 23.10 -11.84 1.84
N GLY A 266 23.58 -12.46 2.92
CA GLY A 266 22.74 -13.37 3.72
C GLY A 266 22.56 -14.78 3.18
N ARG A 267 23.49 -15.27 2.37
CA ARG A 267 23.42 -16.63 1.80
C ARG A 267 23.75 -17.75 2.80
N THR A 268 24.05 -17.43 4.05
CA THR A 268 24.31 -18.43 5.09
C THR A 268 22.99 -18.99 5.57
N GLU A 269 22.75 -20.28 5.36
CA GLU A 269 21.56 -20.95 5.87
C GLU A 269 21.52 -20.86 7.41
N ALA A 270 20.43 -20.31 7.92
CA ALA A 270 20.14 -20.31 9.35
C ALA A 270 19.66 -21.71 9.76
N PRO A 271 19.99 -22.19 10.97
CA PRO A 271 19.38 -23.39 11.53
C PRO A 271 17.85 -23.35 11.47
N GLN A 272 17.21 -24.50 11.28
CA GLN A 272 15.76 -24.64 11.01
C GLN A 272 14.84 -24.10 12.13
N GLU A 273 15.37 -23.83 13.32
CA GLU A 273 14.65 -23.31 14.49
C GLU A 273 15.03 -21.86 14.85
N THR A 274 15.69 -21.13 13.94
CA THR A 274 16.11 -19.75 14.20
C THR A 274 14.89 -18.83 14.31
N GLY A 275 14.80 -18.08 15.41
CA GLY A 275 13.71 -17.15 15.65
C GLY A 275 13.73 -15.97 14.68
N ALA A 276 12.56 -15.39 14.40
CA ALA A 276 12.44 -14.24 13.50
C ALA A 276 13.22 -13.00 13.98
N ALA A 277 13.45 -12.85 15.30
CA ALA A 277 14.29 -11.78 15.83
C ALA A 277 15.77 -12.01 15.50
N ASP A 278 16.27 -13.22 15.70
CA ASP A 278 17.66 -13.59 15.43
C ASP A 278 17.99 -13.44 13.93
N LEU A 279 17.07 -13.81 13.05
CA LEU A 279 17.19 -13.60 11.61
C LEU A 279 17.33 -12.11 11.27
N ARG A 280 16.48 -11.24 11.85
CA ARG A 280 16.55 -9.79 11.61
C ARG A 280 17.84 -9.18 12.13
N THR A 281 18.33 -9.62 13.28
CA THR A 281 19.64 -9.21 13.80
C THR A 281 20.76 -9.59 12.83
N ALA A 282 20.77 -10.85 12.35
CA ALA A 282 21.77 -11.33 11.42
C ALA A 282 21.74 -10.56 10.08
N GLU A 283 20.54 -10.30 9.53
CA GLU A 283 20.35 -9.49 8.33
C GLU A 283 20.86 -8.05 8.55
N ALA A 284 20.48 -7.42 9.65
CA ALA A 284 20.87 -6.05 9.96
C ALA A 284 22.40 -5.88 10.08
N VAL A 285 23.08 -6.82 10.74
CA VAL A 285 24.55 -6.86 10.82
C VAL A 285 25.18 -6.94 9.43
N GLN A 286 24.60 -7.71 8.52
CA GLN A 286 25.12 -7.80 7.16
C GLN A 286 24.86 -6.54 6.32
N VAL A 287 23.73 -5.86 6.53
CA VAL A 287 23.48 -4.55 5.93
C VAL A 287 24.53 -3.54 6.42
N ALA A 288 24.79 -3.48 7.72
CA ALA A 288 25.82 -2.61 8.29
C ALA A 288 27.22 -2.95 7.72
N ALA A 289 27.56 -4.24 7.60
CA ALA A 289 28.81 -4.69 6.99
C ALA A 289 28.93 -4.29 5.50
N ALA A 290 27.84 -4.37 4.74
CA ALA A 290 27.82 -3.92 3.34
C ALA A 290 28.08 -2.41 3.23
N ILE A 291 27.48 -1.60 4.11
CA ILE A 291 27.70 -0.15 4.15
C ILE A 291 29.15 0.18 4.56
N ALA A 292 29.67 -0.52 5.57
CA ALA A 292 31.06 -0.37 5.98
C ALA A 292 32.03 -0.71 4.83
N ARG A 293 31.73 -1.76 4.06
CA ARG A 293 32.50 -2.16 2.89
C ARG A 293 32.48 -1.09 1.79
N ILE A 294 31.31 -0.54 1.45
CA ILE A 294 31.16 0.56 0.47
C ILE A 294 32.11 1.72 0.81
N ARG A 295 32.15 2.10 2.10
CA ARG A 295 33.03 3.19 2.58
C ARG A 295 34.51 2.81 2.58
N ALA A 296 34.84 1.61 3.04
CA ALA A 296 36.21 1.15 3.15
C ALA A 296 36.88 0.95 1.79
N GLU A 297 36.13 0.44 0.81
CA GLU A 297 36.59 0.23 -0.57
C GLU A 297 36.46 1.51 -1.42
N GLY A 298 35.75 2.53 -0.94
CA GLY A 298 35.65 3.83 -1.60
C GLY A 298 34.85 3.81 -2.90
N TRP A 299 33.73 3.08 -2.93
CA TRP A 299 32.94 2.89 -4.15
C TRP A 299 32.52 4.20 -4.79
N LEU A 300 32.43 4.23 -6.11
CA LEU A 300 32.15 5.45 -6.86
C LEU A 300 30.66 5.68 -7.12
N VAL A 301 30.24 6.95 -7.01
CA VAL A 301 28.92 7.45 -7.40
C VAL A 301 29.07 8.61 -8.40
N GLY A 302 28.11 8.74 -9.32
CA GLY A 302 28.16 9.77 -10.35
C GLY A 302 27.90 11.17 -9.80
N ASP A 303 28.76 12.14 -10.13
CA ASP A 303 28.76 13.53 -9.64
C ASP A 303 28.57 14.55 -10.77
N GLY A 304 27.47 14.37 -11.51
CA GLY A 304 27.17 15.14 -12.71
C GLY A 304 28.14 14.85 -13.86
N ARG A 305 28.06 15.68 -14.91
CA ARG A 305 28.92 15.59 -16.09
C ARG A 305 29.90 16.75 -16.13
N ASP A 306 31.06 16.51 -16.73
CA ASP A 306 32.04 17.53 -17.03
C ASP A 306 31.48 18.50 -18.10
N PRO A 307 31.46 19.81 -17.86
CA PRO A 307 30.91 20.77 -18.81
C PRO A 307 31.66 20.86 -20.15
N ASP A 308 32.94 20.52 -20.16
CA ASP A 308 33.82 20.67 -21.32
C ASP A 308 33.91 19.38 -22.14
N THR A 309 33.94 18.22 -21.47
CA THR A 309 34.07 16.91 -22.14
C THR A 309 32.75 16.12 -22.25
N ASP A 310 31.69 16.55 -21.55
CA ASP A 310 30.44 15.81 -21.36
C ASP A 310 30.62 14.40 -20.75
N GLU A 311 31.76 14.14 -20.13
CA GLU A 311 32.06 12.86 -19.47
C GLU A 311 31.46 12.80 -18.06
N GLN A 312 31.00 11.62 -17.64
CA GLN A 312 30.50 11.39 -16.29
C GLN A 312 31.63 11.54 -15.27
N ARG A 313 31.44 12.45 -14.31
CA ARG A 313 32.36 12.58 -13.17
C ARG A 313 31.97 11.61 -12.08
N TRP A 314 32.96 11.18 -11.32
CA TRP A 314 32.81 10.21 -10.24
C TRP A 314 33.41 10.75 -8.95
N ARG A 315 32.74 10.45 -7.83
CA ARG A 315 33.25 10.71 -6.49
C ARG A 315 33.05 9.49 -5.60
N THR A 316 33.80 9.40 -4.52
CA THR A 316 33.57 8.37 -3.50
C THR A 316 32.18 8.52 -2.87
N ALA A 317 31.52 7.39 -2.64
CA ALA A 317 30.24 7.28 -1.98
C ALA A 317 30.31 7.84 -0.55
N GLN A 318 29.30 8.61 -0.19
CA GLN A 318 29.07 9.13 1.15
C GLN A 318 27.85 8.42 1.75
N LEU A 319 27.68 8.50 3.07
CA LEU A 319 26.51 7.91 3.73
C LEU A 319 25.18 8.46 3.19
N GLY A 320 25.18 9.71 2.72
CA GLY A 320 24.01 10.33 2.07
C GLY A 320 23.62 9.71 0.72
N ASP A 321 24.49 8.89 0.11
CA ASP A 321 24.21 8.19 -1.15
C ASP A 321 23.58 6.80 -0.92
N ILE A 322 23.49 6.36 0.33
CA ILE A 322 23.04 5.01 0.70
C ILE A 322 21.62 5.08 1.24
N THR A 323 20.72 4.28 0.67
CA THR A 323 19.35 4.12 1.16
C THR A 323 19.08 2.64 1.43
N VAL A 324 18.55 2.34 2.62
CA VAL A 324 18.10 0.99 3.00
C VAL A 324 16.58 0.96 2.92
N LEU A 325 16.04 0.18 1.99
CA LEU A 325 14.60 0.00 1.83
C LEU A 325 14.16 -1.27 2.58
N VAL A 326 13.15 -1.12 3.45
CA VAL A 326 12.55 -2.24 4.17
C VAL A 326 11.05 -2.31 3.87
N PRO A 327 10.48 -3.50 3.65
CA PRO A 327 9.05 -3.64 3.36
C PRO A 327 8.18 -3.34 4.59
N ALA A 328 8.71 -3.59 5.80
CA ALA A 328 8.02 -3.34 7.05
C ALA A 328 8.96 -2.74 8.09
N ARG A 329 8.39 -1.94 9.00
CA ARG A 329 9.14 -1.26 10.07
C ARG A 329 9.63 -2.19 11.19
N THR A 330 9.23 -3.45 11.17
CA THR A 330 9.60 -4.45 12.18
C THR A 330 11.10 -4.73 12.23
N SER A 331 11.83 -4.49 11.13
CA SER A 331 13.29 -4.62 11.07
C SER A 331 14.04 -3.35 11.50
N LEU A 332 13.36 -2.22 11.70
CA LEU A 332 14.05 -0.95 12.01
C LEU A 332 14.87 -0.99 13.30
N PRO A 333 14.37 -1.48 14.44
CA PRO A 333 15.18 -1.48 15.68
C PRO A 333 16.49 -2.27 15.53
N PHE A 334 16.45 -3.41 14.84
CA PHE A 334 17.62 -4.25 14.58
C PHE A 334 18.65 -3.56 13.67
N LEU A 335 18.16 -2.79 12.68
CA LEU A 335 19.02 -1.96 11.83
C LEU A 335 19.63 -0.80 12.60
N GLU A 336 18.86 -0.12 13.45
CA GLU A 336 19.35 0.96 14.32
C GLU A 336 20.48 0.45 15.22
N ASP A 337 20.26 -0.66 15.93
CA ASP A 337 21.27 -1.29 16.79
C ASP A 337 22.54 -1.66 16.00
N ALA A 338 22.40 -2.33 14.85
CA ALA A 338 23.55 -2.76 14.04
C ALA A 338 24.34 -1.60 13.43
N LEU A 339 23.67 -0.49 13.09
CA LEU A 339 24.32 0.71 12.56
C LEU A 339 25.02 1.49 13.68
N ASP A 340 24.39 1.60 14.85
CA ASP A 340 24.99 2.22 16.04
C ASP A 340 26.24 1.44 16.49
N ASP A 341 26.17 0.11 16.57
CA ASP A 341 27.31 -0.77 16.88
C ASP A 341 28.47 -0.63 15.87
N ALA A 342 28.13 -0.40 14.60
CA ALA A 342 29.11 -0.18 13.53
C ALA A 342 29.61 1.28 13.44
N GLY A 343 29.08 2.20 14.26
CA GLY A 343 29.40 3.63 14.20
C GLY A 343 28.99 4.30 12.89
N ILE A 344 27.91 3.81 12.25
CA ILE A 344 27.38 4.32 10.99
C ILE A 344 26.24 5.29 11.30
N ALA A 345 26.42 6.56 10.94
CA ALA A 345 25.36 7.55 11.09
C ALA A 345 24.19 7.25 10.13
N TYR A 346 22.96 7.29 10.65
CA TYR A 346 21.75 7.05 9.88
C TYR A 346 20.66 8.07 10.19
N ARG A 347 19.64 8.10 9.33
CA ARG A 347 18.40 8.82 9.54
C ARG A 347 17.24 7.88 9.22
N ALA A 348 16.51 7.45 10.23
CA ALA A 348 15.30 6.66 10.04
C ALA A 348 14.12 7.59 9.71
N GLU A 349 13.40 7.31 8.61
CA GLU A 349 12.15 7.99 8.29
C GLU A 349 10.98 7.31 9.04
N ALA A 350 10.96 7.50 10.35
CA ALA A 350 9.89 7.06 11.22
C ALA A 350 8.88 8.20 11.45
N SER A 351 7.59 7.92 11.26
CA SER A 351 6.51 8.76 11.77
C SER A 351 6.53 8.69 13.30
N SER A 352 7.24 9.64 13.91
CA SER A 352 7.15 10.03 15.31
C SER A 352 7.01 8.89 16.34
N LEU A 353 8.13 8.28 16.71
CA LEU A 353 8.31 7.72 18.07
C LEU A 353 8.57 8.83 19.12
N VAL A 354 8.34 10.10 18.77
CA VAL A 354 8.57 11.26 19.63
C VAL A 354 7.91 11.04 21.00
N TYR A 355 6.64 10.62 21.03
CA TYR A 355 5.91 10.33 22.28
C TYR A 355 6.38 9.07 23.03
N ALA A 356 7.05 8.14 22.35
CA ALA A 356 7.64 6.97 23.00
C ALA A 356 9.02 7.27 23.61
N SER A 357 9.70 8.31 23.09
CA SER A 357 11.02 8.73 23.60
C SER A 357 10.94 9.02 25.09
N ARG A 358 11.98 8.63 25.82
CA ARG A 358 12.06 8.86 27.25
C ARG A 358 11.94 10.35 27.59
N ALA A 359 12.62 11.21 26.83
CA ALA A 359 12.59 12.66 27.03
C ALA A 359 11.17 13.25 26.96
N VAL A 360 10.36 12.82 25.99
CA VAL A 360 8.98 13.33 25.86
C VAL A 360 8.08 12.72 26.92
N ARG A 361 8.23 11.44 27.25
CA ARG A 361 7.47 10.83 28.36
C ARG A 361 7.75 11.55 29.68
N ASP A 362 9.01 11.83 29.97
CA ASP A 362 9.44 12.56 31.16
C ASP A 362 8.85 13.99 31.18
N LEU A 363 8.86 14.70 30.05
CA LEU A 363 8.23 16.01 29.91
C LEU A 363 6.71 15.97 30.13
N VAL A 364 6.02 14.97 29.56
CA VAL A 364 4.57 14.81 29.73
C VAL A 364 4.22 14.50 31.18
N MET A 365 5.03 13.70 31.89
CA MET A 365 4.82 13.46 33.32
C MET A 365 4.98 14.74 34.14
N ALA A 366 5.98 15.57 33.83
CA ALA A 366 6.16 16.86 34.48
C ALA A 366 4.98 17.82 34.22
N LEU A 367 4.49 17.89 32.98
CA LEU A 367 3.32 18.72 32.65
C LEU A 367 2.06 18.22 33.35
N ARG A 368 1.85 16.91 33.43
CA ARG A 368 0.74 16.31 34.18
C ARG A 368 0.81 16.61 35.68
N ALA A 369 2.01 16.53 36.26
CA ALA A 369 2.22 16.88 37.67
C ALA A 369 1.92 18.37 37.96
N ILE A 370 2.10 19.25 36.97
CA ILE A 370 1.76 20.69 37.08
C ILE A 370 0.24 20.90 36.92
N ASP A 371 -0.38 20.22 35.97
CA ASP A 371 -1.82 20.32 35.68
C ASP A 371 -2.67 19.75 36.83
N ASP A 372 -2.28 18.58 37.35
CA ASP A 372 -2.88 17.94 38.51
C ASP A 372 -1.81 17.44 39.50
N PRO A 373 -1.45 18.26 40.51
CA PRO A 373 -0.53 17.86 41.57
C PRO A 373 -1.04 16.71 42.46
N THR A 374 -2.30 16.30 42.33
CA THR A 374 -2.86 15.15 43.06
C THR A 374 -2.63 13.82 42.33
N ASP A 375 -2.20 13.83 41.08
CA ASP A 375 -1.69 12.66 40.37
C ASP A 375 -0.30 12.28 40.91
N HIS A 376 -0.29 11.53 42.01
CA HIS A 376 0.92 11.07 42.67
C HIS A 376 1.85 10.29 41.74
N LEU A 377 1.31 9.57 40.75
CA LEU A 377 2.11 8.84 39.78
C LEU A 377 2.87 9.82 38.88
N ALA A 378 2.20 10.84 38.34
CA ALA A 378 2.82 11.86 37.52
C ALA A 378 3.87 12.66 38.31
N VAL A 379 3.57 13.03 39.55
CA VAL A 379 4.51 13.76 40.43
C VAL A 379 5.77 12.95 40.69
N VAL A 380 5.64 11.69 41.11
CA VAL A 380 6.80 10.83 41.39
C VAL A 380 7.60 10.55 40.11
N ALA A 381 6.92 10.28 38.98
CA ALA A 381 7.59 10.04 37.70
C ALA A 381 8.34 11.29 37.21
N ALA A 382 7.77 12.49 37.40
CA ALA A 382 8.42 13.76 37.08
C ALA A 382 9.66 13.98 37.95
N LEU A 383 9.55 13.84 39.28
CA LEU A 383 10.68 14.00 40.21
C LEU A 383 11.83 13.02 39.92
N ARG A 384 11.50 11.78 39.55
CA ARG A 384 12.49 10.75 39.17
C ARG A 384 13.13 10.98 37.79
N SER A 385 12.55 11.84 36.97
CA SER A 385 13.09 12.12 35.63
C SER A 385 14.46 12.84 35.71
N PRO A 386 15.29 12.78 34.65
CA PRO A 386 16.55 13.51 34.60
C PRO A 386 16.42 15.03 34.78
N MET A 387 15.22 15.61 34.62
CA MET A 387 14.98 17.05 34.80
C MET A 387 15.08 17.48 36.27
N PHE A 388 14.65 16.62 37.20
CA PHE A 388 14.62 16.92 38.64
C PHE A 388 15.59 16.05 39.43
N ALA A 389 15.97 14.89 38.87
CA ALA A 389 17.03 14.01 39.35
C ALA A 389 16.87 13.58 40.84
N CYS A 390 15.63 13.47 41.32
CA CYS A 390 15.36 12.93 42.65
C CYS A 390 15.57 11.41 42.64
N GLY A 391 16.44 10.92 43.53
CA GLY A 391 16.67 9.50 43.70
C GLY A 391 15.53 8.82 44.49
N ASP A 392 15.55 7.48 44.53
CA ASP A 392 14.56 6.72 45.31
C ASP A 392 14.61 7.11 46.82
N ASP A 393 15.78 7.49 47.34
CA ASP A 393 15.96 7.98 48.72
C ASP A 393 15.29 9.36 48.97
N ASP A 394 15.26 10.23 47.97
CA ASP A 394 14.60 11.56 48.07
C ASP A 394 13.08 11.42 48.05
N LEU A 395 12.57 10.41 47.33
CA LEU A 395 11.14 10.13 47.16
C LEU A 395 10.55 9.32 48.32
N PHE A 396 11.39 8.63 49.10
CA PHE A 396 10.96 7.82 50.24
C PHE A 396 10.76 8.64 51.53
N ARG A 397 11.37 9.82 51.62
CA ARG A 397 11.27 10.73 52.77
C ARG A 397 10.04 11.62 52.69
#